data_AF-S8E7I4-F1
#
_entry.id   AF-S8E7I4-F1
#
_cell.length_a   1.000
_cell.length_b   1.000
_cell.length_c   1.000
_cell.angle_alpha   90.00
_cell.angle_beta   90.00
_cell.angle_gamma   90.00
#
_symmetry.space_group_name_H-M   'P 1'
#
loop_
_entity.id
_entity.type
_entity.pdbx_description
1 polymer ?
#
loop_
_entity_poly.entity_id
_entity_poly.type
_entity_poly.pdbx_seq_one_letter_code
_entity_poly.pdbx_strand_id
1 'polypeptide(L)'
;KKGAGSGDWLLMDSSGREVTTSVSKYRIMNWTQINPRDLRIIDPVFCYPSAILCREKAIVLNLEHIKAIITSEKVLLRNPTDENAIPVVQELRRVLKSEERTDDPFEFRVLEVVLEGICSYLSARSIEMDNQVYPALDLLTSKITSRNFDDVRRLKSQITRLTSRVHKVQDELEKLLDDEYEMECLYLSRK
;
A
#
# COMPACT_ATOMS: atom_id res chain seq x y z
N LYS A 1 26.59 -8.43 -12.52
CA LYS A 1 25.31 -9.07 -12.91
C LYS A 1 24.22 -8.58 -11.96
N LYS A 2 23.35 -7.66 -12.40
CA LYS A 2 22.15 -7.27 -11.64
C LYS A 2 21.23 -8.49 -11.59
N GLY A 3 21.07 -9.10 -10.42
CA GLY A 3 20.16 -10.22 -10.24
C GLY A 3 18.71 -9.77 -10.47
N ALA A 4 17.89 -10.64 -11.07
CA ALA A 4 16.51 -10.40 -11.53
C ALA A 4 15.47 -10.10 -10.42
N GLY A 5 15.89 -9.54 -9.28
CA GLY A 5 15.03 -9.10 -8.17
C GLY A 5 15.47 -7.79 -7.52
N SER A 6 16.46 -7.09 -8.10
CA SER A 6 16.95 -5.79 -7.65
C SER A 6 15.97 -4.67 -8.04
N GLY A 7 14.88 -4.52 -7.29
CA GLY A 7 14.03 -3.33 -7.40
C GLY A 7 14.70 -2.10 -6.79
N ASP A 8 14.25 -0.91 -7.17
CA ASP A 8 14.63 0.33 -6.49
C ASP A 8 13.88 0.41 -5.16
N TRP A 9 14.62 0.59 -4.07
CA TRP A 9 14.07 0.73 -2.72
C TRP A 9 14.43 2.10 -2.16
N LEU A 10 13.48 2.68 -1.44
CA LEU A 10 13.69 3.82 -0.58
C LEU A 10 13.73 3.34 0.86
N LEU A 11 14.88 3.53 1.51
CA LEU A 11 15.03 3.32 2.94
C LEU A 11 14.86 4.66 3.65
N MET A 12 13.98 4.72 4.64
CA MET A 12 13.86 5.85 5.56
C MET A 12 14.01 5.37 6.99
N ASP A 13 14.67 6.15 7.85
CA ASP A 13 14.78 5.87 9.28
C ASP A 13 13.93 6.81 10.14
N SER A 14 13.87 6.50 11.44
CA SER A 14 13.17 7.29 12.46
C SER A 14 13.65 8.73 12.61
N SER A 15 14.85 9.06 12.10
CA SER A 15 15.40 10.43 12.07
C SER A 15 15.08 11.19 10.77
N GLY A 16 14.31 10.59 9.86
CA GLY A 16 13.94 11.19 8.57
C GLY A 16 15.09 11.19 7.54
N ARG A 17 16.17 10.44 7.79
CA ARG A 17 17.22 10.23 6.77
C ARG A 17 16.72 9.22 5.76
N GLU A 18 16.93 9.51 4.49
CA GLU A 18 16.52 8.65 3.39
C GLU A 18 17.68 8.26 2.48
N VAL A 19 17.66 7.03 1.97
CA VAL A 19 18.63 6.52 1.00
C VAL A 19 17.90 5.69 -0.05
N THR A 20 18.02 6.07 -1.32
CA THR A 20 17.58 5.24 -2.45
C THR A 20 18.69 4.23 -2.78
N THR A 21 18.35 2.95 -2.78
CA THR A 21 19.32 1.88 -3.01
C THR A 21 18.68 0.65 -3.61
N SER A 22 19.47 -0.15 -4.32
CA SER A 22 19.06 -1.49 -4.73
C SER A 22 19.41 -2.49 -3.60
N VAL A 23 18.40 -2.93 -2.85
CA VAL A 23 18.57 -3.94 -1.80
C VAL A 23 18.26 -5.33 -2.36
N SER A 24 19.15 -6.31 -2.11
CA SER A 24 18.89 -7.70 -2.47
C SER A 24 17.92 -8.35 -1.48
N LYS A 25 17.13 -9.32 -1.95
CA LYS A 25 16.21 -10.10 -1.11
C LYS A 25 16.91 -10.70 0.12
N TYR A 26 18.11 -11.23 -0.05
CA TYR A 26 18.91 -11.80 1.06
C TYR A 26 19.28 -10.77 2.12
N ARG A 27 19.61 -9.53 1.73
CA ARG A 27 19.90 -8.46 2.70
C ARG A 27 18.66 -8.08 3.50
N ILE A 28 17.52 -7.98 2.82
CA ILE A 28 16.22 -7.74 3.49
C ILE A 28 15.96 -8.84 4.50
N MET A 29 16.01 -10.11 4.09
CA MET A 29 15.80 -11.26 4.99
C MET A 29 16.70 -11.24 6.21
N ASN A 30 18.00 -10.95 6.03
CA ASN A 30 18.95 -10.95 7.13
C ASN A 30 18.66 -9.82 8.14
N TRP A 31 18.22 -8.66 7.66
CA TRP A 31 17.93 -7.51 8.52
C TRP A 31 16.58 -7.62 9.24
N THR A 32 15.58 -8.16 8.57
CA THR A 32 14.19 -8.17 9.07
C THR A 32 13.79 -9.51 9.67
N GLN A 33 14.60 -10.56 9.48
CA GLN A 33 14.29 -11.94 9.85
C GLN A 33 12.98 -12.48 9.23
N ILE A 34 12.53 -11.87 8.14
CA ILE A 34 11.32 -12.29 7.41
C ILE A 34 11.60 -13.56 6.60
N ASN A 35 10.67 -14.51 6.63
CA ASN A 35 10.73 -15.73 5.85
C ASN A 35 10.71 -15.43 4.33
N PRO A 36 11.47 -16.16 3.48
CA PRO A 36 11.41 -16.02 2.03
C PRO A 36 10.01 -16.08 1.40
N ARG A 37 9.08 -16.81 2.05
CA ARG A 37 7.68 -16.95 1.65
C ARG A 37 6.93 -15.63 1.78
N ASP A 38 7.08 -14.96 2.91
CA ASP A 38 6.39 -13.68 3.17
C ASP A 38 6.93 -12.59 2.24
N LEU A 39 8.23 -12.58 1.94
CA LEU A 39 8.79 -11.64 0.97
C LEU A 39 8.25 -11.81 -0.46
N ARG A 40 7.53 -12.89 -0.78
CA ARG A 40 6.92 -13.05 -2.10
C ARG A 40 5.77 -12.06 -2.32
N ILE A 41 5.06 -11.62 -1.26
CA ILE A 41 3.91 -10.72 -1.42
C ILE A 41 4.30 -9.35 -1.99
N ILE A 42 5.56 -8.96 -1.84
CA ILE A 42 6.12 -7.69 -2.35
C ILE A 42 7.04 -7.88 -3.56
N ASP A 43 7.25 -9.11 -4.03
CA ASP A 43 8.12 -9.45 -5.16
C ASP A 43 7.42 -9.07 -6.48
N PRO A 44 8.08 -8.36 -7.42
CA PRO A 44 7.37 -7.76 -8.55
C PRO A 44 7.04 -8.80 -9.62
N VAL A 45 7.61 -10.01 -9.52
CA VAL A 45 7.35 -11.12 -10.46
C VAL A 45 5.96 -11.70 -10.22
N PHE A 46 5.39 -11.49 -9.04
CA PHE A 46 4.11 -12.06 -8.65
C PHE A 46 3.05 -10.97 -8.42
N CYS A 47 1.82 -11.24 -8.82
CA CYS A 47 0.66 -10.41 -8.49
C CYS A 47 -0.07 -11.01 -7.28
N TYR A 48 0.32 -10.60 -6.09
CA TYR A 48 -0.40 -10.97 -4.86
C TYR A 48 -1.52 -9.96 -4.57
N PRO A 49 -2.64 -10.41 -3.99
CA PRO A 49 -3.67 -9.50 -3.47
C PRO A 49 -3.12 -8.64 -2.33
N SER A 50 -3.88 -7.62 -1.95
CA SER A 50 -3.58 -6.82 -0.76
C SER A 50 -3.42 -7.74 0.46
N ALA A 51 -2.41 -7.46 1.29
CA ALA A 51 -2.06 -8.24 2.47
C ALA A 51 -1.24 -7.41 3.46
N ILE A 52 -1.48 -7.64 4.75
CA ILE A 52 -0.69 -7.13 5.87
C ILE A 52 -0.16 -8.35 6.62
N LEU A 53 1.17 -8.49 6.70
CA LEU A 53 1.79 -9.62 7.41
C LEU A 53 2.57 -9.10 8.62
N CYS A 54 2.05 -9.38 9.81
CA CYS A 54 2.73 -9.08 11.07
C CYS A 54 3.73 -10.19 11.39
N ARG A 55 5.00 -9.84 11.61
CA ARG A 55 6.06 -10.76 12.03
C ARG A 55 6.78 -10.20 13.24
N GLU A 56 7.64 -11.02 13.84
CA GLU A 56 8.32 -10.69 15.09
C GLU A 56 9.02 -9.33 15.05
N LYS A 57 9.73 -9.01 13.96
CA LYS A 57 10.57 -7.79 13.84
C LYS A 57 10.19 -6.86 12.69
N ALA A 58 9.10 -7.18 11.99
CA ALA A 58 8.70 -6.41 10.82
C ALA A 58 7.22 -6.61 10.46
N ILE A 59 6.65 -5.59 9.84
CA ILE A 59 5.35 -5.63 9.18
C ILE A 59 5.62 -5.58 7.67
N VAL A 60 5.10 -6.55 6.92
CA VAL A 60 5.20 -6.55 5.45
C VAL A 60 3.87 -6.13 4.87
N LEU A 61 3.89 -5.06 4.09
CA LEU A 61 2.72 -4.49 3.44
C LEU A 61 2.78 -4.73 1.94
N ASN A 62 1.72 -5.30 1.40
CA ASN A 62 1.36 -5.20 -0.01
C ASN A 62 -0.06 -4.64 -0.04
N LEU A 63 -0.23 -3.34 -0.24
CA LEU A 63 -1.55 -2.71 -0.27
C LEU A 63 -1.66 -1.92 -1.57
N GLU A 64 -2.51 -2.38 -2.49
CA GLU A 64 -2.67 -1.77 -3.82
C GLU A 64 -1.32 -1.59 -4.56
N HIS A 65 -0.86 -0.35 -4.71
CA HIS A 65 0.39 0.00 -5.39
C HIS A 65 1.57 0.13 -4.40
N ILE A 66 1.32 0.13 -3.09
CA ILE A 66 2.32 0.30 -2.04
C ILE A 66 2.83 -1.05 -1.58
N LYS A 67 4.15 -1.25 -1.69
CA LYS A 67 4.86 -2.42 -1.20
C LYS A 67 5.93 -1.96 -0.23
N ALA A 68 5.79 -2.31 1.04
CA ALA A 68 6.66 -1.82 2.09
C ALA A 68 7.04 -2.90 3.09
N ILE A 69 8.18 -2.70 3.75
CA ILE A 69 8.56 -3.42 4.96
C ILE A 69 8.84 -2.39 6.03
N ILE A 70 8.13 -2.50 7.15
CA ILE A 70 8.26 -1.60 8.30
C ILE A 70 8.93 -2.37 9.42
N THR A 71 9.99 -1.81 10.00
CA THR A 71 10.56 -2.27 11.27
C THR A 71 10.33 -1.21 12.35
N SER A 72 10.78 -1.43 13.58
CA SER A 72 10.72 -0.42 14.65
C SER A 72 11.54 0.84 14.40
N GLU A 73 12.43 0.85 13.39
CA GLU A 73 13.38 1.95 13.16
C GLU A 73 13.43 2.44 11.71
N LYS A 74 13.01 1.60 10.76
CA LYS A 74 13.19 1.85 9.34
C LYS A 74 12.01 1.34 8.53
N VAL A 75 11.71 2.05 7.45
CA VAL A 75 10.81 1.58 6.40
C VAL A 75 11.57 1.40 5.10
N LEU A 76 11.32 0.28 4.44
CA LEU A 76 11.74 0.02 3.07
C LEU A 76 10.50 0.10 2.17
N LEU A 77 10.42 1.15 1.36
CA LEU A 77 9.38 1.29 0.34
C LEU A 77 9.94 0.89 -1.02
N ARG A 78 9.21 0.06 -1.75
CA ARG A 78 9.58 -0.35 -3.11
C ARG A 78 9.10 0.65 -4.15
N ASN A 79 9.88 0.86 -5.20
CA ASN A 79 9.54 1.69 -6.36
C ASN A 79 9.04 3.10 -5.97
N PRO A 80 9.86 3.89 -5.25
CA PRO A 80 9.46 5.20 -4.73
C PRO A 80 9.14 6.25 -5.81
N THR A 81 9.48 5.97 -7.07
CA THR A 81 9.22 6.84 -8.23
C THR A 81 7.93 6.51 -8.96
N ASP A 82 7.16 5.50 -8.51
CA ASP A 82 5.83 5.23 -9.05
C ASP A 82 4.90 6.42 -8.75
N GLU A 83 4.16 6.89 -9.75
CA GLU A 83 3.28 8.06 -9.63
C GLU A 83 2.28 7.94 -8.47
N ASN A 84 1.79 6.73 -8.21
CA ASN A 84 0.85 6.49 -7.12
C ASN A 84 1.57 6.40 -5.77
N ALA A 85 2.85 6.02 -5.73
CA ALA A 85 3.63 5.95 -4.50
C ALA A 85 4.20 7.32 -4.05
N ILE A 86 4.36 8.28 -4.97
CA ILE A 86 4.91 9.61 -4.67
C ILE A 86 4.18 10.33 -3.52
N PRO A 87 2.84 10.38 -3.46
CA PRO A 87 2.13 11.00 -2.34
C PRO A 87 2.50 10.40 -0.98
N VAL A 88 2.57 9.06 -0.90
CA VAL A 88 2.98 8.34 0.32
C VAL A 88 4.43 8.66 0.69
N VAL A 89 5.34 8.71 -0.29
CA VAL A 89 6.74 9.10 -0.06
C VAL A 89 6.86 10.52 0.49
N GLN A 90 6.12 11.47 -0.07
CA GLN A 90 6.12 12.86 0.37
C GLN A 90 5.61 12.97 1.81
N GLU A 91 4.54 12.25 2.12
CA GLU A 91 3.94 12.26 3.44
C GLU A 91 4.83 11.58 4.49
N LEU A 92 5.49 10.47 4.15
CA LEU A 92 6.52 9.86 5.01
C LEU A 92 7.65 10.84 5.33
N ARG A 93 8.13 11.61 4.34
CA ARG A 93 9.17 12.63 4.57
C ARG A 93 8.70 13.72 5.52
N ARG A 94 7.43 14.11 5.45
CA ARG A 94 6.83 15.12 6.31
C ARG A 94 6.72 14.61 7.75
N VAL A 95 6.13 13.43 7.92
CA VAL A 95 5.85 12.82 9.23
C VAL A 95 7.13 12.40 9.96
N LEU A 96 8.10 11.81 9.25
CA LEU A 96 9.34 11.32 9.86
C LEU A 96 10.34 12.43 10.21
N LYS A 97 10.20 13.63 9.63
CA LYS A 97 11.00 14.82 10.00
C LYS A 97 10.32 15.70 11.05
N SER A 98 9.04 15.46 11.35
CA SER A 98 8.32 16.24 12.34
C SER A 98 8.69 15.79 13.75
N GLU A 99 9.02 16.76 14.61
CA GLU A 99 9.26 16.55 16.04
C GLU A 99 7.93 16.41 16.83
N GLU A 100 6.79 16.78 16.25
CA GLU A 100 5.49 16.79 16.93
C GLU A 100 4.95 15.40 17.25
N ARG A 101 5.49 14.35 16.60
CA ARG A 101 4.99 12.96 16.69
C ARG A 101 6.06 11.99 17.19
N THR A 102 7.09 12.45 17.89
CA THR A 102 8.15 11.56 18.40
C THR A 102 7.65 10.59 19.46
N ASP A 103 6.50 10.88 20.08
CA ASP A 103 5.90 10.04 21.12
C ASP A 103 5.19 8.79 20.55
N ASP A 104 4.85 8.81 19.25
CA ASP A 104 4.26 7.66 18.56
C ASP A 104 5.35 6.67 18.11
N PRO A 105 5.20 5.35 18.36
CA PRO A 105 6.12 4.35 17.84
C PRO A 105 6.26 4.47 16.31
N PHE A 106 7.50 4.35 15.83
CA PHE A 106 7.83 4.57 14.42
C PHE A 106 6.98 3.71 13.49
N GLU A 107 6.76 2.45 13.83
CA GLU A 107 6.01 1.51 13.02
C GLU A 107 4.55 1.95 12.79
N PHE A 108 3.92 2.61 13.78
CA PHE A 108 2.55 3.11 13.65
C PHE A 108 2.48 4.40 12.85
N ARG A 109 3.47 5.29 12.99
CA ARG A 109 3.55 6.50 12.15
C ARG A 109 3.66 6.14 10.67
N VAL A 110 4.51 5.15 10.35
CA VAL A 110 4.66 4.69 8.96
C VAL A 110 3.40 3.96 8.49
N LEU A 111 2.83 3.08 9.30
CA LEU A 111 1.63 2.33 8.95
C LEU A 111 0.45 3.25 8.66
N GLU A 112 0.24 4.28 9.49
CA GLU A 112 -0.80 5.28 9.30
C GLU A 112 -0.64 6.00 7.96
N VAL A 113 0.55 6.52 7.65
CA VAL A 113 0.80 7.21 6.38
C VAL A 113 0.52 6.31 5.17
N VAL A 114 0.89 5.03 5.25
CA VAL A 114 0.59 4.07 4.18
C VAL A 114 -0.92 3.87 4.05
N LEU A 115 -1.63 3.62 5.15
CA LEU A 115 -3.08 3.40 5.13
C LEU A 115 -3.85 4.63 4.66
N GLU A 116 -3.49 5.81 5.15
CA GLU A 116 -4.05 7.09 4.72
C GLU A 116 -3.84 7.30 3.22
N GLY A 117 -2.64 7.01 2.71
CA GLY A 117 -2.34 7.08 1.29
C GLY A 117 -3.20 6.15 0.44
N ILE A 118 -3.41 4.91 0.88
CA ILE A 118 -4.26 3.94 0.19
C ILE A 118 -5.73 4.37 0.22
N CYS A 119 -6.24 4.80 1.36
CA CYS A 119 -7.59 5.32 1.51
C CYS A 119 -7.83 6.55 0.60
N SER A 120 -6.90 7.50 0.61
CA SER A 120 -6.94 8.70 -0.23
C SER A 120 -6.96 8.34 -1.72
N TYR A 121 -6.09 7.41 -2.12
CA TYR A 121 -6.02 6.93 -3.50
C TYR A 121 -7.33 6.25 -3.94
N LEU A 122 -7.87 5.33 -3.14
CA LEU A 122 -9.12 4.63 -3.46
C LEU A 122 -10.32 5.59 -3.49
N SER A 123 -10.36 6.56 -2.58
CA SER A 123 -11.39 7.61 -2.55
C SER A 123 -11.35 8.47 -3.81
N ALA A 124 -10.17 8.96 -4.21
CA ALA A 124 -9.99 9.74 -5.44
C ALA A 124 -10.45 8.95 -6.68
N ARG A 125 -10.12 7.66 -6.75
CA ARG A 125 -10.58 6.77 -7.83
C ARG A 125 -12.09 6.57 -7.84
N SER A 126 -12.75 6.54 -6.68
CA SER A 126 -14.21 6.48 -6.60
C SER A 126 -14.84 7.74 -7.17
N ILE A 127 -14.36 8.91 -6.77
CA ILE A 127 -14.85 10.22 -7.25
C ILE A 127 -14.68 10.36 -8.76
N GLU A 128 -13.52 9.98 -9.30
CA GLU A 128 -13.24 10.03 -10.75
C GLU A 128 -14.22 9.15 -11.54
N MET A 129 -14.63 8.01 -10.97
CA MET A 129 -15.59 7.11 -11.59
C MET A 129 -17.01 7.66 -11.51
N ASP A 130 -17.41 8.25 -10.39
CA ASP A 130 -18.71 8.91 -10.24
C ASP A 130 -18.88 10.03 -11.28
N ASN A 131 -17.83 10.84 -11.49
CA ASN A 131 -17.80 11.89 -12.51
C ASN A 131 -17.97 11.36 -13.95
N GLN A 132 -17.70 10.08 -14.22
CA GLN A 132 -17.91 9.45 -15.52
C GLN A 132 -19.25 8.72 -15.60
N VAL A 133 -19.72 8.15 -14.48
CA VAL A 133 -20.93 7.34 -14.40
C VAL A 133 -22.18 8.20 -14.56
N TYR A 134 -22.30 9.30 -13.81
CA TYR A 134 -23.50 10.14 -13.87
C TYR A 134 -23.79 10.67 -15.29
N PRO A 135 -22.82 11.25 -16.03
CA PRO A 135 -23.07 11.69 -17.40
C PRO A 135 -23.44 10.55 -18.36
N ALA A 136 -22.84 9.35 -18.19
CA ALA A 136 -23.15 8.20 -19.03
C ALA A 136 -24.58 7.67 -18.79
N LEU A 137 -25.05 7.70 -17.54
CA LEU A 137 -26.42 7.33 -17.19
C LEU A 137 -27.44 8.34 -17.74
N ASP A 138 -27.15 9.64 -17.65
CA ASP A 138 -28.01 10.68 -18.23
C ASP A 138 -28.11 10.55 -19.76
N LEU A 139 -26.98 10.26 -20.42
CA LEU A 139 -26.94 10.04 -21.86
C LEU A 139 -27.72 8.78 -22.28
N LEU A 140 -27.63 7.69 -21.50
CA LEU A 140 -28.40 6.48 -21.76
C LEU A 140 -29.90 6.71 -21.55
N THR A 141 -30.27 7.46 -20.51
CA THR A 141 -31.66 7.80 -20.17
C THR A 141 -32.28 8.69 -21.25
N SER A 142 -31.52 9.62 -21.81
CA SER A 142 -31.98 10.48 -22.92
C SER A 142 -32.01 9.76 -24.28
N LYS A 143 -31.06 8.86 -24.55
CA LYS A 143 -30.98 8.14 -25.83
C LYS A 143 -30.51 6.70 -25.63
N ILE A 144 -31.44 5.76 -25.82
CA ILE A 144 -31.12 4.33 -25.76
C ILE A 144 -30.45 3.92 -27.09
N THR A 145 -29.14 3.74 -27.04
CA THR A 145 -28.34 3.22 -28.17
C THR A 145 -27.38 2.13 -27.69
N SER A 146 -26.96 1.24 -28.59
CA SER A 146 -25.96 0.20 -28.26
C SER A 146 -24.68 0.82 -27.70
N ARG A 147 -24.21 1.93 -28.28
CA ARG A 147 -23.00 2.63 -27.83
C ARG A 147 -23.11 3.11 -26.39
N ASN A 148 -24.22 3.77 -26.04
CA ASN A 148 -24.43 4.28 -24.68
C ASN A 148 -24.55 3.13 -23.67
N PHE A 149 -25.16 2.01 -24.08
CA PHE A 149 -25.23 0.82 -23.23
C PHE A 149 -23.85 0.19 -23.02
N ASP A 150 -23.03 0.11 -24.06
CA ASP A 150 -21.66 -0.41 -23.98
C ASP A 150 -20.77 0.46 -23.06
N ASP A 151 -20.91 1.79 -23.15
CA ASP A 151 -20.20 2.72 -22.26
C ASP A 151 -20.62 2.54 -20.78
N VAL A 152 -21.92 2.44 -20.50
CA VAL A 152 -22.43 2.17 -19.13
C VAL A 152 -22.00 0.78 -18.64
N ARG A 153 -21.98 -0.24 -19.50
CA ARG A 153 -21.50 -1.58 -19.15
C ARG A 153 -20.00 -1.59 -18.84
N ARG A 154 -19.20 -0.82 -19.58
CA ARG A 154 -17.76 -0.62 -19.30
C ARG A 154 -17.57 0.02 -17.94
N LEU A 155 -18.29 1.10 -17.65
CA LEU A 155 -18.24 1.80 -16.37
C LEU A 155 -18.67 0.91 -15.21
N LYS A 156 -19.78 0.16 -15.35
CA LYS A 156 -20.20 -0.85 -14.37
C LYS A 156 -19.09 -1.85 -14.06
N SER A 157 -18.41 -2.34 -15.09
CA SER A 157 -17.31 -3.30 -14.94
C SER A 157 -16.11 -2.68 -14.18
N GLN A 158 -15.82 -1.39 -14.40
CA GLN A 158 -14.82 -0.65 -13.64
C GLN A 158 -15.24 -0.48 -12.18
N ILE A 159 -16.51 -0.14 -11.90
CA ILE A 159 -17.10 -0.06 -10.55
C ILE A 159 -16.92 -1.37 -9.81
N THR A 160 -17.34 -2.50 -10.41
CA THR A 160 -17.19 -3.81 -9.77
C THR A 160 -15.74 -4.13 -9.41
N ARG A 161 -14.77 -3.74 -10.27
CA ARG A 161 -13.34 -3.92 -9.98
C ARG A 161 -12.87 -3.01 -8.83
N LEU A 162 -13.27 -1.75 -8.80
CA LEU A 162 -12.91 -0.83 -7.72
C LEU A 162 -13.51 -1.29 -6.38
N THR A 163 -14.79 -1.65 -6.36
CA THR A 163 -15.47 -2.20 -5.18
C THR A 163 -14.74 -3.44 -4.66
N SER A 164 -14.35 -4.37 -5.53
CA SER A 164 -13.59 -5.55 -5.11
C SER A 164 -12.22 -5.20 -4.51
N ARG A 165 -11.55 -4.15 -4.99
CA ARG A 165 -10.26 -3.69 -4.44
C ARG A 165 -10.43 -3.07 -3.05
N VAL A 166 -11.43 -2.22 -2.88
CA VAL A 166 -11.78 -1.62 -1.57
C VAL A 166 -12.11 -2.72 -0.56
N HIS A 167 -12.99 -3.67 -0.92
CA HIS A 167 -13.32 -4.77 -0.03
C HIS A 167 -12.10 -5.61 0.34
N LYS A 168 -11.17 -5.88 -0.60
CA LYS A 168 -9.94 -6.60 -0.25
C LYS A 168 -9.10 -5.87 0.81
N VAL A 169 -8.97 -4.55 0.73
CA VAL A 169 -8.23 -3.79 1.76
C VAL A 169 -9.00 -3.82 3.09
N GLN A 170 -10.32 -3.67 3.05
CA GLN A 170 -11.18 -3.77 4.22
C GLN A 170 -11.05 -5.15 4.88
N ASP A 171 -11.20 -6.24 4.12
CA ASP A 171 -11.11 -7.62 4.61
C ASP A 171 -9.77 -7.90 5.30
N GLU A 172 -8.65 -7.36 4.78
CA GLU A 172 -7.34 -7.53 5.41
C GLU A 172 -7.21 -6.72 6.72
N LEU A 173 -7.82 -5.54 6.80
CA LEU A 173 -7.87 -4.76 8.04
C LEU A 173 -8.77 -5.41 9.08
N GLU A 174 -9.93 -5.92 8.68
CA GLU A 174 -10.85 -6.64 9.57
C GLU A 174 -10.18 -7.90 10.14
N LYS A 175 -9.54 -8.72 9.30
CA LYS A 175 -8.77 -9.89 9.76
C LYS A 175 -7.68 -9.52 10.76
N LEU A 176 -6.93 -8.44 10.49
CA LEU A 176 -5.88 -7.98 11.39
C LEU A 176 -6.48 -7.55 12.74
N LEU A 177 -7.56 -6.77 12.73
CA LEU A 177 -8.21 -6.26 13.95
C LEU A 177 -8.87 -7.37 14.78
N ASP A 178 -9.35 -8.44 14.13
CA ASP A 178 -9.99 -9.58 14.77
C ASP A 178 -8.97 -10.57 15.39
N ASP A 179 -7.69 -10.50 15.01
CA ASP A 179 -6.63 -11.38 15.52
C ASP A 179 -5.74 -10.67 16.56
N GLU A 180 -5.93 -11.01 17.84
CA GLU A 180 -5.16 -10.44 18.96
C GLU A 180 -3.65 -10.67 18.83
N TYR A 181 -3.23 -11.81 18.27
CA TYR A 181 -1.82 -12.15 18.11
C TYR A 181 -1.17 -11.34 16.97
N GLU A 182 -1.88 -11.14 15.86
CA GLU A 182 -1.39 -10.27 14.80
C GLU A 182 -1.34 -8.81 15.25
N MET A 183 -2.32 -8.36 16.03
CA MET A 183 -2.34 -7.03 16.65
C MET A 183 -1.20 -6.82 17.64
N GLU A 184 -0.92 -7.79 18.51
CA GLU A 184 0.26 -7.74 19.40
C GLU A 184 1.56 -7.67 18.57
N CYS A 185 1.61 -8.42 17.46
CA CYS A 185 2.77 -8.43 16.59
C CYS A 185 3.07 -7.07 15.93
N LEU A 186 2.10 -6.15 15.84
CA LEU A 186 2.32 -4.78 15.33
C LEU A 186 3.22 -3.93 16.24
N TYR A 187 3.28 -4.22 17.55
CA TYR A 187 4.07 -3.43 18.51
C TYR A 187 5.56 -3.80 18.44
N LEU A 188 6.22 -3.46 17.34
CA LEU A 188 7.62 -3.81 17.08
C LEU A 188 8.59 -3.16 18.07
N SER A 189 8.30 -1.94 18.52
CA SER A 189 9.14 -1.17 19.44
C SER A 189 9.02 -1.61 20.91
N ARG A 190 8.05 -2.47 21.25
CA ARG A 190 7.84 -2.98 22.61
C ARG A 190 8.41 -4.38 22.85
N LYS A 191 9.04 -4.98 21.84
CA LYS A 191 9.59 -6.35 21.88
C LYS A 191 11.07 -6.39 22.26
#